data_AF-A0A0F0LU63-F1
#
_entry.id   AF-A0A0F0LU63-F1
#
_cell.length_a   1.000
_cell.length_b   1.000
_cell.length_c   1.000
_cell.angle_alpha   90.00
_cell.angle_beta   90.00
_cell.angle_gamma   90.00
#
_symmetry.space_group_name_H-M   'P 1'
#
loop_
_entity.id
_entity.type
_entity.pdbx_description
1 polymer ?
#
loop_
_entity_poly.entity_id
_entity_poly.type
_entity_poly.pdbx_seq_one_letter_code
_entity_poly.pdbx_strand_id
1 'polypeptide(L)'
;MTTIAPTPADETVDLDAAATRLDRAVAALAELSPESRAVADEFALAADALAKDALTTIVRTLRADPRGKELLFELVDDPAVRMLLGMHGIIRMPDPAGIAAPVERRPAFVSLEAMLRGPRAVPIGACGVGAHACGPEGCGCGAH
;
A
#
# COMPACT_ATOMS: atom_id res chain seq x y z
N MET A 1 -36.24 -4.23 -7.64
CA MET A 1 -35.07 -4.86 -8.29
C MET A 1 -34.47 -3.83 -9.22
N THR A 2 -33.39 -3.17 -8.82
CA THR A 2 -32.70 -2.18 -9.66
C THR A 2 -31.73 -2.94 -10.54
N THR A 3 -31.99 -2.97 -11.85
CA THR A 3 -31.05 -3.47 -12.85
C THR A 3 -29.86 -2.51 -12.91
N ILE A 4 -28.67 -3.00 -12.59
CA ILE A 4 -27.42 -2.30 -12.91
C ILE A 4 -27.28 -2.40 -14.43
N ALA A 5 -27.43 -1.29 -15.14
CA ALA A 5 -27.10 -1.23 -16.56
C ALA A 5 -25.61 -1.54 -16.72
N PRO A 6 -25.21 -2.38 -17.70
CA PRO A 6 -23.80 -2.64 -17.94
C PRO A 6 -23.12 -1.33 -18.35
N THR A 7 -22.26 -0.81 -17.48
CA THR A 7 -21.25 0.18 -17.86
C THR A 7 -20.44 -0.40 -19.03
N PRO A 8 -20.19 0.35 -20.12
CA PRO A 8 -19.46 -0.18 -21.27
C PRO A 8 -18.10 -0.72 -20.81
N ALA A 9 -17.88 -2.01 -21.01
CA ALA A 9 -16.73 -2.78 -20.56
C ALA A 9 -15.44 -2.52 -21.37
N ASP A 10 -15.34 -1.36 -22.05
CA ASP A 10 -14.28 -1.05 -23.03
C ASP A 10 -13.34 0.09 -22.59
N GLU A 11 -13.59 0.69 -21.42
CA GLU A 11 -12.59 1.56 -20.80
C GLU A 11 -11.57 0.70 -20.05
N THR A 12 -10.62 0.13 -20.79
CA THR A 12 -9.37 -0.33 -20.17
C THR A 12 -8.80 0.82 -19.35
N VAL A 13 -8.46 0.55 -18.09
CA VAL A 13 -7.92 1.58 -17.19
C VAL A 13 -6.58 2.03 -17.76
N ASP A 14 -6.51 3.31 -18.16
CA ASP A 14 -5.24 3.96 -18.46
C ASP A 14 -4.45 4.07 -17.15
N LEU A 15 -3.51 3.13 -16.96
CA LEU A 15 -2.71 3.00 -15.76
C LEU A 15 -1.82 4.22 -15.52
N ASP A 16 -1.30 4.85 -16.59
CA ASP A 16 -0.44 6.03 -16.46
C ASP A 16 -1.25 7.25 -16.01
N ALA A 17 -2.46 7.41 -16.56
CA ALA A 17 -3.39 8.45 -16.11
C ALA A 17 -3.85 8.21 -14.66
N ALA A 18 -4.11 6.96 -14.29
CA ALA A 18 -4.50 6.58 -12.93
C ALA A 18 -3.35 6.83 -11.93
N ALA A 19 -2.12 6.44 -12.26
CA ALA A 19 -0.93 6.71 -11.46
C ALA A 19 -0.69 8.22 -11.29
N THR A 20 -0.76 8.99 -12.37
CA THR A 20 -0.64 10.46 -12.33
C THR A 20 -1.71 11.11 -11.45
N ARG A 21 -2.93 10.58 -11.45
CA ARG A 21 -4.01 11.05 -10.56
C ARG A 21 -3.69 10.71 -9.10
N LEU A 22 -3.18 9.51 -8.82
CA LEU A 22 -2.80 9.09 -7.49
C LEU A 22 -1.65 9.94 -6.93
N ASP A 23 -0.61 10.19 -7.73
CA ASP A 23 0.53 11.03 -7.33
C ASP A 23 0.08 12.45 -6.95
N ARG A 24 -0.81 13.05 -7.76
CA ARG A 24 -1.40 14.36 -7.44
C ARG A 24 -2.24 14.33 -6.16
N ALA A 25 -3.00 13.26 -5.93
CA ALA A 25 -3.79 13.12 -4.71
C ALA A 25 -2.89 13.00 -3.48
N VAL A 26 -1.83 12.18 -3.55
CA VAL A 26 -0.83 12.04 -2.49
C VAL A 26 -0.15 13.38 -2.20
N ALA A 27 0.24 14.13 -3.23
CA ALA A 27 0.79 15.47 -3.07
C ALA A 27 -0.22 16.43 -2.40
N ALA A 28 -1.50 16.37 -2.77
CA ALA A 28 -2.53 17.20 -2.14
C ALA A 28 -2.78 16.85 -0.67
N LEU A 29 -2.72 15.56 -0.30
CA LEU A 29 -2.80 15.13 1.10
C LEU A 29 -1.63 15.70 1.93
N ALA A 30 -0.46 15.86 1.31
CA ALA A 30 0.73 16.44 1.95
C ALA A 30 0.58 17.94 2.31
N GLU A 31 -0.38 18.65 1.70
CA GLU A 31 -0.68 20.06 1.98
C GLU A 31 -1.80 20.26 3.03
N LEU A 32 -2.49 19.19 3.43
CA LEU A 32 -3.55 19.26 4.44
C LEU A 32 -3.00 19.57 5.84
N SER A 33 -3.84 20.20 6.66
CA SER A 33 -3.58 20.31 8.11
C SER A 33 -3.50 18.91 8.75
N PRO A 34 -2.83 18.75 9.91
CA PRO A 34 -2.70 17.45 10.56
C PRO A 34 -4.04 16.79 10.89
N GLU A 35 -5.03 17.57 11.32
CA GLU A 35 -6.38 17.07 11.64
C GLU A 35 -7.12 16.59 10.39
N SER A 36 -7.12 17.37 9.31
CA SER A 36 -7.73 16.97 8.03
C SER A 36 -7.03 15.76 7.40
N ARG A 37 -5.70 15.66 7.53
CA ARG A 37 -4.95 14.49 7.08
C ARG A 37 -5.35 13.24 7.85
N ALA A 38 -5.49 13.32 9.17
CA ALA A 38 -5.90 12.18 9.98
C ALA A 38 -7.28 11.63 9.56
N VAL A 39 -8.25 12.50 9.28
CA VAL A 39 -9.58 12.10 8.78
C VAL A 39 -9.48 11.46 7.39
N ALA A 40 -8.66 12.03 6.49
CA ALA A 40 -8.45 11.46 5.16
C ALA A 40 -7.78 10.08 5.22
N ASP A 41 -6.79 9.92 6.08
CA ASP A 41 -6.08 8.65 6.29
C ASP A 41 -7.02 7.58 6.84
N GLU A 42 -7.85 7.91 7.84
CA GLU A 42 -8.85 7.00 8.39
C GLU A 42 -9.84 6.55 7.31
N PHE A 43 -10.36 7.48 6.52
CA PHE A 43 -11.26 7.15 5.42
C PHE A 43 -10.59 6.21 4.41
N ALA A 44 -9.36 6.52 4.02
CA ALA A 44 -8.65 5.75 3.01
C ALA A 44 -8.35 4.33 3.52
N LEU A 45 -7.98 4.17 4.80
CA LEU A 45 -7.82 2.86 5.44
C LEU A 45 -9.14 2.07 5.51
N ALA A 46 -10.24 2.72 5.86
CA ALA A 46 -11.55 2.07 5.93
C ALA A 46 -12.04 1.62 4.53
N ALA A 47 -11.83 2.46 3.51
CA ALA A 47 -12.15 2.13 2.13
C ALA A 47 -11.30 0.93 1.62
N ASP A 48 -10.01 0.92 1.92
CA ASP A 48 -9.10 -0.17 1.54
C ASP A 48 -9.48 -1.50 2.21
N ALA A 49 -9.85 -1.47 3.49
CA ALA A 49 -10.29 -2.65 4.22
C ALA A 49 -11.58 -3.22 3.60
N LEU A 50 -12.56 -2.36 3.32
CA LEU A 50 -13.81 -2.76 2.67
C LEU A 50 -13.55 -3.37 1.28
N ALA A 51 -12.71 -2.72 0.47
CA ALA A 51 -12.35 -3.21 -0.86
C ALA A 51 -11.68 -4.58 -0.78
N LYS A 52 -10.74 -4.78 0.15
CA LYS A 52 -10.07 -6.06 0.38
C LYS A 52 -11.05 -7.16 0.76
N ASP A 53 -11.98 -6.90 1.69
CA ASP A 53 -12.95 -7.90 2.14
C ASP A 53 -13.91 -8.31 1.02
N ALA A 54 -14.37 -7.34 0.22
CA ALA A 54 -15.21 -7.58 -0.94
C ALA A 54 -14.47 -8.38 -2.02
N LEU A 55 -13.26 -7.96 -2.41
CA LEU A 55 -12.44 -8.65 -3.40
C LEU A 55 -12.08 -10.06 -2.96
N THR A 56 -11.76 -10.26 -1.69
CA THR A 56 -11.50 -11.59 -1.12
C THR A 56 -12.72 -12.49 -1.27
N THR A 57 -13.91 -11.96 -1.01
CA THR A 57 -15.16 -12.70 -1.18
C THR A 57 -15.38 -13.08 -2.65
N ILE A 58 -15.20 -12.14 -3.58
CA ILE A 58 -15.32 -12.39 -5.03
C ILE A 58 -14.35 -13.47 -5.49
N VAL A 59 -13.06 -13.35 -5.16
CA VAL A 59 -12.02 -14.31 -5.56
C VAL A 59 -12.29 -15.70 -4.96
N ARG A 60 -12.76 -15.78 -3.70
CA ARG A 60 -13.10 -17.07 -3.08
C ARG A 60 -14.29 -17.73 -3.79
N THR A 61 -15.32 -16.97 -4.13
CA THR A 61 -16.48 -17.47 -4.88
C THR A 61 -16.09 -17.94 -6.26
N LEU A 62 -15.32 -17.16 -7.02
CA LEU A 62 -14.86 -17.54 -8.36
C LEU A 62 -13.98 -18.79 -8.33
N ARG A 63 -13.11 -18.92 -7.32
CA ARG A 63 -12.24 -20.11 -7.18
C ARG A 63 -12.98 -21.40 -6.82
N ALA A 64 -14.20 -21.31 -6.29
CA ALA A 64 -15.00 -22.48 -5.91
C ALA A 64 -15.65 -23.16 -7.13
N ASP A 65 -15.77 -22.45 -8.25
CA ASP A 65 -16.29 -22.95 -9.52
C ASP A 65 -15.13 -23.23 -10.50
N PRO A 66 -15.04 -24.43 -11.10
CA PRO A 66 -14.05 -24.71 -12.15
C PRO A 66 -14.02 -23.65 -13.27
N ARG A 67 -15.18 -23.20 -13.75
CA ARG A 67 -15.25 -22.16 -14.79
C ARG A 67 -14.87 -20.78 -14.26
N GLY A 68 -15.27 -20.47 -13.02
CA GLY A 68 -14.88 -19.23 -12.35
C GLY A 68 -13.37 -19.10 -12.14
N LYS A 69 -12.70 -20.22 -11.90
CA LYS A 69 -11.24 -20.27 -11.77
C LYS A 69 -10.52 -19.95 -13.08
N GLU A 70 -11.02 -20.45 -14.22
CA GLU A 70 -10.48 -20.12 -15.55
C GLU A 70 -10.61 -18.62 -15.84
N LEU A 71 -11.80 -18.06 -15.61
CA LEU A 71 -12.06 -16.63 -15.80
C LEU A 71 -11.18 -15.75 -14.89
N LEU A 72 -10.90 -16.20 -13.66
CA LEU A 72 -10.00 -15.48 -12.78
C LEU A 72 -8.57 -15.42 -13.35
N PHE A 73 -8.09 -16.47 -14.01
CA PHE A 73 -6.77 -16.44 -14.64
C PHE A 73 -6.73 -15.49 -15.82
N GLU A 74 -7.76 -15.52 -16.69
CA GLU A 74 -7.90 -14.57 -17.80
C GLU A 74 -7.93 -13.11 -17.28
N LEU A 75 -8.64 -12.85 -16.17
CA LEU A 75 -8.68 -11.52 -15.55
C LEU A 75 -7.34 -11.08 -14.98
N VAL A 76 -6.55 -11.99 -14.38
CA VAL A 76 -5.22 -11.68 -13.83
C VAL A 76 -4.18 -11.41 -14.93
N ASP A 77 -4.50 -11.70 -16.21
CA ASP A 77 -3.67 -11.29 -17.34
C ASP A 77 -3.72 -9.79 -17.60
N ASP A 78 -4.82 -9.12 -17.23
CA ASP A 78 -4.94 -7.66 -17.24
C ASP A 78 -4.00 -7.03 -16.17
N PRO A 79 -3.11 -6.10 -16.55
CA PRO A 79 -2.15 -5.50 -15.62
C PRO A 79 -2.80 -4.67 -14.51
N ALA A 80 -3.94 -4.02 -14.77
CA ALA A 80 -4.67 -3.24 -13.77
C ALA A 80 -5.32 -4.16 -12.74
N VAL A 81 -5.94 -5.25 -13.18
CA VAL A 81 -6.52 -6.27 -12.27
C VAL A 81 -5.41 -6.92 -11.44
N ARG A 82 -4.30 -7.29 -12.08
CA ARG A 82 -3.14 -7.86 -11.39
C ARG A 82 -2.59 -6.91 -10.33
N MET A 83 -2.45 -5.63 -10.65
CA MET A 83 -1.99 -4.61 -9.71
C MET A 83 -2.96 -4.44 -8.54
N LEU A 84 -4.26 -4.33 -8.78
CA LEU A 84 -5.29 -4.21 -7.75
C LEU A 84 -5.26 -5.39 -6.78
N LEU A 85 -5.26 -6.62 -7.30
CA LEU A 85 -5.23 -7.84 -6.48
C LEU A 85 -3.90 -7.98 -5.73
N GLY A 86 -2.80 -7.50 -6.30
CA GLY A 86 -1.48 -7.43 -5.66
C GLY A 86 -1.44 -6.42 -4.51
N MET A 87 -1.95 -5.20 -4.72
CA MET A 87 -2.05 -4.14 -3.71
C MET A 87 -2.86 -4.58 -2.48
N HIS A 88 -3.96 -5.33 -2.71
CA HIS A 88 -4.76 -5.87 -1.62
C HIS A 88 -4.26 -7.21 -1.07
N GLY A 89 -3.19 -7.78 -1.62
CA GLY A 89 -2.55 -9.00 -1.12
C GLY A 89 -3.26 -10.29 -1.41
N ILE A 90 -4.16 -10.28 -2.39
CA ILE A 90 -4.99 -11.41 -2.76
C ILE A 90 -4.19 -12.38 -3.64
N ILE A 91 -3.30 -11.85 -4.47
CA ILE A 91 -2.33 -12.63 -5.26
C ILE A 91 -0.90 -12.28 -4.84
N ARG A 92 0.02 -13.24 -5.00
CA ARG A 92 1.45 -12.94 -4.90
C ARG A 92 1.89 -12.30 -6.21
N MET A 93 2.33 -11.05 -6.16
CA MET A 93 3.07 -10.48 -7.27
C MET A 93 4.44 -11.17 -7.36
N PRO A 94 4.91 -11.54 -8.55
CA PRO A 94 6.31 -11.90 -8.71
C PRO A 94 7.16 -10.71 -8.25
N ASP A 95 8.16 -10.99 -7.42
CA ASP A 95 9.12 -9.99 -7.00
C ASP A 95 9.76 -9.38 -8.27
N PRO A 96 9.76 -8.05 -8.47
CA PRO A 96 10.51 -7.46 -9.57
C PRO A 96 12.00 -7.83 -9.51
N ALA A 97 12.51 -8.27 -8.34
CA ALA A 97 13.82 -8.88 -8.19
C ALA A 97 13.82 -10.39 -8.56
N GLY A 98 13.47 -10.69 -9.81
CA GLY A 98 13.80 -11.97 -10.46
C GLY A 98 15.29 -12.11 -10.84
N ILE A 99 16.18 -11.31 -10.23
CA ILE A 99 17.64 -11.39 -10.36
C ILE A 99 18.22 -11.38 -8.94
N ALA A 100 18.90 -12.47 -8.59
CA ALA A 100 19.29 -12.86 -7.24
C ALA A 100 19.96 -11.75 -6.40
N ALA A 101 19.40 -11.48 -5.22
CA ALA A 101 20.13 -10.99 -4.04
C ALA A 101 19.43 -11.48 -2.76
N PRO A 102 20.17 -11.85 -1.69
CA PRO A 102 19.57 -12.29 -0.45
C PRO A 102 18.99 -11.08 0.29
N VAL A 103 17.68 -10.85 0.13
CA VAL A 103 16.97 -9.73 0.76
C VAL A 103 16.47 -10.14 2.15
N GLU A 104 17.12 -9.53 3.13
CA GLU A 104 16.60 -9.34 4.49
C GLU A 104 15.17 -8.79 4.43
N ARG A 105 14.26 -9.44 5.16
CA ARG A 105 12.80 -9.24 5.19
C ARG A 105 12.37 -7.77 5.05
N ARG A 106 12.12 -7.32 3.82
CA ARG A 106 11.16 -6.24 3.53
C ARG A 106 9.80 -6.90 3.34
N PRO A 107 8.73 -6.45 4.03
CA PRO A 107 7.40 -6.95 3.70
C PRO A 107 7.09 -6.53 2.26
N ALA A 108 6.73 -7.50 1.41
CA ALA A 108 6.33 -7.32 0.03
C ALA A 108 4.94 -6.63 -0.10
N PHE A 109 4.64 -5.72 0.82
CA PHE A 109 3.34 -5.12 1.00
C PHE A 109 3.53 -3.66 1.36
N VAL A 110 3.35 -2.77 0.38
CA VAL A 110 3.07 -1.37 0.68
C VAL A 110 1.58 -1.29 0.86
N SER A 111 1.11 -1.59 2.08
CA SER A 111 -0.26 -1.24 2.46
C SER A 111 -0.42 0.27 2.31
N LEU A 112 -1.62 0.76 2.00
CA LEU A 112 -1.93 2.19 2.08
C LEU A 112 -1.53 2.76 3.44
N GLU A 113 -1.64 1.95 4.50
CA GLU A 113 -1.13 2.24 5.84
C GLU A 113 0.39 2.52 5.88
N ALA A 114 1.19 1.84 5.06
CA ALA A 114 2.63 2.06 4.93
C ALA A 114 2.97 3.28 4.05
N MET A 115 2.12 3.58 3.05
CA MET A 115 2.27 4.74 2.18
C MET A 115 1.92 6.04 2.90
N LEU A 116 0.83 6.05 3.67
CA LEU A 116 0.35 7.22 4.43
C LEU A 116 1.22 7.52 5.66
N ARG A 117 1.82 6.49 6.28
CA ARG A 117 2.68 6.66 7.45
C ARG A 117 4.06 7.25 7.12
N GLY A 118 4.44 7.30 5.84
CA GLY A 118 5.75 7.76 5.38
C GLY A 118 6.93 6.88 5.88
N PRO A 119 8.15 7.07 5.35
CA PRO A 119 9.33 6.42 5.92
C PRO A 119 9.46 6.87 7.38
N ARG A 120 9.41 5.91 8.32
CA ARG A 120 9.77 6.18 9.72
C ARG A 120 11.17 6.78 9.70
N ALA A 121 11.28 8.04 10.11
CA ALA A 121 12.56 8.57 10.55
C ALA A 121 13.04 7.65 11.67
N VAL A 122 14.01 6.78 11.36
CA VAL A 122 14.82 6.14 12.39
C VAL A 122 15.41 7.30 13.18
N PRO A 123 15.17 7.41 14.50
CA PRO A 123 15.82 8.43 15.28
C PRO A 123 17.32 8.11 15.28
N ILE A 124 18.06 8.73 14.38
CA ILE A 124 19.50 8.87 14.52
C ILE A 124 19.66 9.87 15.66
N GLY A 125 19.86 9.35 16.87
CA GLY A 125 20.13 10.16 18.07
C GLY A 125 19.00 10.20 19.09
N ALA A 126 18.63 9.04 19.64
CA ALA A 126 18.11 9.02 21.00
C ALA A 126 19.30 9.15 21.98
N CYS A 127 19.84 10.36 22.14
CA CYS A 127 20.59 10.69 23.34
C CYS A 127 19.56 10.78 24.48
N GLY A 128 19.60 9.79 25.37
CA GLY A 128 18.66 9.64 26.48
C GLY A 128 18.59 10.88 27.37
N VAL A 129 17.41 11.07 27.95
CA VAL A 129 17.08 12.10 28.92
C VAL A 129 18.04 12.03 30.10
N GLY A 130 18.92 13.04 30.19
CA GLY A 130 19.89 13.20 31.27
C GLY A 130 20.74 14.44 31.01
N ALA A 131 20.19 15.62 31.30
CA ALA A 131 20.90 16.87 31.16
C ALA A 131 22.04 16.96 32.17
N HIS A 132 23.25 16.60 31.75
CA HIS A 132 24.48 17.15 32.32
C HIS A 132 25.29 17.77 31.18
N ALA A 133 25.68 19.04 31.39
CA ALA A 133 26.32 19.89 30.41
C ALA A 133 27.49 19.20 29.70
N CYS A 134 27.42 19.08 28.37
CA CYS A 134 28.56 18.67 27.55
C CYS A 134 29.45 19.94 27.43
N GLY A 135 30.59 19.93 28.13
CA GLY A 135 31.64 20.94 28.00
C GLY A 135 32.41 20.81 26.68
N PRO A 136 33.35 21.72 26.38
CA PRO A 136 34.00 21.82 25.06
C PRO A 136 34.93 20.65 24.68
N GLU A 137 35.13 19.66 25.56
CA GLU A 137 36.10 18.57 25.34
C GLU A 137 35.47 17.22 24.95
N GLY A 138 34.17 17.19 24.64
CA GLY A 138 33.51 16.02 24.03
C GLY A 138 32.96 14.98 25.02
N CYS A 139 31.88 14.31 24.61
CA CYS A 139 31.14 13.35 25.41
C CYS A 139 31.71 11.92 25.18
N GLY A 140 32.36 11.33 26.20
CA GLY A 140 32.95 9.99 26.15
C GLY A 140 32.02 8.90 26.68
N CYS A 141 31.80 7.83 25.90
CA CYS A 141 31.04 6.65 26.32
C CYS A 141 31.94 5.73 27.17
N GLY A 142 31.79 5.77 28.50
CA GLY A 142 32.40 4.81 29.43
C GLY A 142 31.46 3.65 29.73
N ALA A 143 31.95 2.42 29.52
CA ALA A 143 31.25 1.18 29.82
C ALA A 143 31.13 0.93 31.33
N HIS A 144 29.96 0.46 31.77
CA HIS A 144 29.77 -0.57 32.82
C HIS A 144 28.38 -1.17 32.73
#